data_AF-A0A5Q5CE11-F1
#
_entry.id   AF-A0A5Q5CE11-F1
#
_cell.length_a   1.000
_cell.length_b   1.000
_cell.length_c   1.000
_cell.angle_alpha   90.00
_cell.angle_beta   90.00
_cell.angle_gamma   90.00
#
_symmetry.space_group_name_H-M   'P 1'
#
loop_
_entity.id
_entity.type
_entity.pdbx_description
1 polymer ?
#
loop_
_entity_poly.entity_id
_entity_poly.type
_entity_poly.pdbx_seq_one_letter_code
_entity_poly.pdbx_strand_id
1 'polypeptide(L)' 'MPIRTSRSALRGRAVDLTTEGGAESIDEISHKYLGTPYPNFTGRPEIRVIVTVEADRVTPPPGE' A
#
# COMPACT_ATOMS: atom_id res chain seq x y z
N MET A 1 -18.61 -24.63 9.44
CA MET A 1 -17.98 -24.37 8.13
C MET A 1 -16.59 -23.80 8.37
N PRO A 2 -15.51 -24.35 7.78
CA PRO A 2 -14.22 -23.67 7.82
C PRO A 2 -14.28 -22.42 6.96
N ILE A 3 -13.83 -21.28 7.50
CA ILE A 3 -13.55 -20.07 6.73
C ILE A 3 -12.43 -20.38 5.73
N ARG A 4 -12.76 -20.44 4.43
CA ARG A 4 -11.74 -20.43 3.38
C ARG A 4 -11.19 -19.02 3.30
N THR A 5 -9.96 -18.80 3.76
CA THR A 5 -9.28 -17.53 3.55
C THR A 5 -8.98 -17.40 2.05
N SER A 6 -9.72 -16.55 1.34
CA SER A 6 -9.37 -16.14 -0.01
C SER A 6 -8.20 -15.15 0.08
N ARG A 7 -7.11 -15.44 -0.65
CA ARG A 7 -5.93 -14.57 -0.70
C ARG A 7 -5.50 -14.42 -2.15
N SER A 8 -5.38 -13.18 -2.59
CA SER A 8 -4.65 -12.83 -3.81
C SER A 8 -3.17 -12.61 -3.48
N ALA A 9 -2.30 -12.86 -4.45
CA ALA A 9 -0.88 -12.57 -4.34
C ALA A 9 -0.39 -11.77 -5.53
N LEU A 10 0.53 -10.83 -5.29
CA LEU A 10 1.20 -10.06 -6.33
C LEU A 10 2.71 -10.25 -6.16
N ARG A 11 3.38 -10.66 -7.24
CA ARG A 11 4.84 -10.75 -7.34
C ARG A 11 5.31 -9.71 -8.35
N GLY A 12 6.38 -9.01 -8.03
CA GLY A 12 6.87 -7.91 -8.84
C GLY A 12 8.24 -7.44 -8.41
N ARG A 13 8.71 -6.38 -9.07
CA ARG A 13 9.98 -5.71 -8.79
C ARG A 13 9.71 -4.24 -8.47
N ALA A 14 10.42 -3.70 -7.49
CA ALA A 14 10.42 -2.25 -7.27
C ALA A 14 11.23 -1.60 -8.40
N VAL A 15 10.56 -0.79 -9.23
CA VAL A 15 11.14 -0.15 -10.41
C VAL A 15 11.44 1.33 -10.20
N ASP A 16 10.84 1.95 -9.18
CA ASP A 16 11.11 3.32 -8.79
C ASP A 16 10.93 3.53 -7.28
N LEU A 17 11.70 4.47 -6.74
CA LEU A 17 11.71 4.88 -5.34
C LEU A 17 11.86 6.40 -5.30
N THR A 18 10.82 7.11 -4.88
CA THR A 18 10.84 8.56 -4.78
C THR A 18 10.28 9.06 -3.46
N THR A 19 10.81 10.19 -2.99
CA THR A 19 10.25 10.93 -1.84
C THR A 19 9.30 12.04 -2.27
N GLU A 20 9.30 12.39 -3.55
CA GLU A 20 8.39 13.40 -4.12
C GLU A 20 6.95 12.90 -4.04
N GLY A 21 6.04 13.73 -3.56
CA GLY A 21 4.63 13.36 -3.37
C GLY A 21 4.34 12.43 -2.18
N GLY A 22 5.36 12.04 -1.40
CA GLY A 22 5.19 11.03 -0.35
C GLY A 22 4.30 11.48 0.82
N ALA A 23 4.29 12.77 1.15
CA ALA A 23 3.45 13.33 2.20
C ALA A 23 1.98 13.37 1.78
N GLU A 24 1.72 13.76 0.54
CA GLU A 24 0.42 13.81 -0.09
C GLU A 24 -0.16 12.39 -0.23
N SER A 25 0.65 11.44 -0.69
CA SER A 25 0.24 10.04 -0.88
C SER A 25 -0.24 9.38 0.43
N ILE A 26 0.50 9.55 1.54
CA ILE A 26 0.07 8.97 2.83
C ILE A 26 -1.19 9.65 3.37
N ASP A 27 -1.38 10.95 3.10
CA ASP A 27 -2.58 11.68 3.47
C ASP A 27 -3.82 11.21 2.70
N GLU A 28 -3.69 10.96 1.40
CA GLU A 28 -4.75 10.36 0.59
C GLU A 28 -5.12 8.94 1.05
N ILE A 29 -4.12 8.11 1.37
CA ILE A 29 -4.33 6.76 1.93
C ILE A 29 -5.07 6.87 3.28
N SER A 30 -4.69 7.83 4.14
CA SER A 30 -5.36 8.06 5.41
C SER A 30 -6.82 8.45 5.21
N HIS A 31 -7.13 9.35 4.28
CA HIS A 31 -8.51 9.69 3.95
C HIS A 31 -9.30 8.47 3.46
N LYS A 32 -8.70 7.62 2.61
CA LYS A 32 -9.35 6.42 2.08
C LYS A 32 -9.69 5.39 3.17
N TYR A 33 -8.80 5.15 4.12
CA TYR A 33 -8.94 4.04 5.08
C TYR A 33 -9.35 4.46 6.49
N LEU A 34 -9.04 5.70 6.88
CA LEU A 34 -9.33 6.25 8.21
C LEU A 34 -10.35 7.39 8.18
N GLY A 35 -10.58 8.00 7.00
CA GLY A 35 -11.51 9.13 6.85
C GLY A 35 -11.01 10.46 7.41
N THR A 36 -9.70 10.60 7.65
CA THR A 36 -9.09 11.78 8.28
C THR A 36 -7.69 12.03 7.74
N PRO A 37 -7.15 13.28 7.79
CA PRO A 37 -5.77 13.57 7.45
C PRO A 37 -4.78 12.69 8.22
N TYR A 38 -3.61 12.41 7.65
CA TYR A 38 -2.67 11.49 8.23
C TYR A 38 -2.19 11.96 9.62
N PRO A 39 -2.45 11.20 10.71
CA PRO A 39 -2.24 11.71 12.08
C PRO A 39 -0.78 11.85 12.51
N ASN A 40 0.18 11.39 11.71
CA ASN A 40 1.58 11.22 12.11
C ASN A 40 1.74 10.39 13.40
N PHE A 41 1.39 9.11 13.34
CA PHE A 41 1.31 8.22 14.52
C PHE A 41 2.59 8.15 15.38
N THR A 42 3.76 8.44 14.83
CA THR A 42 5.02 8.44 15.59
C THR A 42 5.35 9.79 16.23
N GLY A 43 4.67 10.87 15.83
CA GLY A 43 4.89 12.24 16.31
C GLY A 43 6.25 12.83 15.90
N ARG A 44 6.98 12.19 14.98
CA ARG A 44 8.32 12.61 14.54
C ARG A 44 8.29 13.03 13.07
N PRO A 45 9.25 13.84 12.60
CA PRO A 45 9.47 14.02 11.17
C PRO A 45 9.85 12.68 10.54
N GLU A 46 9.19 12.30 9.44
CA GLU A 46 9.46 11.05 8.72
C GLU A 46 9.56 11.32 7.23
N ILE A 47 10.53 10.68 6.58
CA ILE A 47 10.65 10.70 5.12
C ILE A 47 9.71 9.64 4.56
N ARG A 48 8.73 10.07 3.76
CA ARG A 48 7.80 9.19 3.07
C ARG A 48 8.39 8.80 1.73
N VAL A 49 8.40 7.50 1.45
CA VAL A 49 8.89 6.96 0.18
C VAL A 49 7.72 6.30 -0.54
N ILE A 50 7.49 6.72 -1.77
CA ILE A 50 6.61 6.05 -2.71
C ILE A 50 7.44 4.95 -3.38
N VAL A 51 6.91 3.73 -3.36
CA VAL A 51 7.52 2.56 -3.99
C VAL A 51 6.65 2.14 -5.16
N THR A 52 7.19 2.24 -6.38
CA THR A 52 6.49 1.77 -7.57
C THR A 52 6.88 0.33 -7.83
N VAL A 53 5.91 -0.58 -7.77
CA VAL A 53 6.11 -2.01 -8.03
C VAL A 53 5.52 -2.38 -9.38
N GLU A 54 6.37 -2.79 -10.31
CA GLU A 54 5.94 -3.44 -11.55
C GLU A 54 5.52 -4.87 -11.24
N ALA A 55 4.27 -5.22 -11.54
CA ALA A 55 3.73 -6.55 -11.28
C ALA A 55 4.17 -7.54 -12.37
N ASP A 56 4.99 -8.52 -12.00
CA ASP A 56 5.38 -9.63 -12.88
C ASP A 56 4.26 -10.69 -12.94
N ARG A 57 3.52 -10.88 -11.83
CA ARG A 57 2.44 -11.86 -11.73
C ARG A 57 1.41 -11.48 -10.67
N VAL A 58 0.14 -11.60 -11.02
CA VAL A 58 -1.00 -11.55 -10.09
C VAL A 58 -1.63 -12.94 -10.03
N THR A 59 -1.80 -13.47 -8.82
CA THR A 59 -2.49 -14.73 -8.56
C THR A 59 -3.82 -14.43 -7.87
N PRO A 60 -4.95 -14.78 -8.50
CA PRO A 60 -6.28 -14.57 -7.92
C PRO A 60 -6.51 -15.50 -6.73
N PRO A 61 -7.54 -15.22 -5.91
CA PRO A 61 -7.89 -16.11 -4.81
C PRO A 61 -8.36 -17.48 -5.35
N PRO A 62 -8.21 -18.57 -4.56
CA PRO A 62 -8.60 -19.90 -5.01
C PRO A 62 -10.12 -20.01 -5.26
N GLY A 63 -10.49 -20.39 -6.49
CA GLY A 63 -11.87 -20.66 -6.90
C GLY A 63 -12.58 -19.50 -7.61
N GLU A 64 -11.81 -18.52 -8.10
CA GLU A 64 -12.22 -17.57 -9.13
C GLU A 64 -11.87 -18.08 -10.53
#